data_AF-A0A672IN23-F1
#
_entry.id   AF-A0A672IN23-F1
#
_cell.length_a   1.000
_cell.length_b   1.000
_cell.length_c   1.000
_cell.angle_alpha   90.00
_cell.angle_beta   90.00
_cell.angle_gamma   90.00
#
_symmetry.space_group_name_H-M   'P 1'
#
loop_
_entity.id
_entity.type
_entity.pdbx_description
1 polymer ?
#
loop_
_entity_poly.entity_id
_entity_poly.type
_entity_poly.pdbx_seq_one_letter_code
_entity_poly.pdbx_strand_id
1 'polypeptide(L)'
;RPGSLQTIDPRQDGSERKPAETRPRSRIRSILQSRTWSGLRSWTGSGLRSWTGSGLGSWTGSGLRSWTGSGLRSWTGSGLRSWTGSGLGSWTGSGIGSWTGSGLRSWTGSGLGSWTGSGLRSWTGSGLRSWTGSGLGSWTGSGLGSGLGSWTGSGLGSWTGSGLRSWTGSGLGSWTGSGLGSWTGSGLRSWTGSGIGSWTGSGLGSWTGSGLRSWTGSGLGSWTGSGLGSWTGSGLRSWTGSGIGSWTGSGLGSWTGSGIGSWTGSGLRSWTGSGLRSWTGSGLRSWTGSGLRSWTGSGIGSWTGSGIRSWTGSGLRSWTGSGLRSWTGSGLGSWTGSGLGSWTGSGLRSWTGSGLGSWTGSGLGSWTGSGLRSWTGSGIGSWTGSGLRSWTGSGIGSWTGSGLRSWTGSGLRSWTGSGLRSWTGSGLRSWTGSGLGRCQTLHSG
;
A
#
# COMPACT_ATOMS: atom_id res chain seq x y z
N ARG A 1 -45.57 -72.04 54.79
CA ARG A 1 -46.76 -72.34 55.64
C ARG A 1 -47.79 -71.22 55.39
N PRO A 2 -49.08 -71.55 55.23
CA PRO A 2 -49.73 -71.47 53.92
C PRO A 2 -51.02 -70.64 53.89
N GLY A 3 -51.59 -70.46 52.70
CA GLY A 3 -53.01 -70.12 52.50
C GLY A 3 -53.27 -69.55 51.09
N SER A 4 -53.53 -70.35 50.05
CA SER A 4 -54.79 -71.05 49.69
C SER A 4 -55.73 -70.12 48.88
N LEU A 5 -55.94 -70.37 47.57
CA LEU A 5 -57.09 -71.11 46.96
C LEU A 5 -58.38 -70.25 47.01
N GLN A 6 -59.19 -70.03 45.98
CA GLN A 6 -59.83 -70.89 44.96
C GLN A 6 -60.46 -69.94 43.91
N THR A 7 -60.37 -70.17 42.59
CA THR A 7 -61.27 -71.00 41.75
C THR A 7 -62.74 -70.57 41.79
N ILE A 8 -63.32 -70.21 40.62
CA ILE A 8 -64.51 -70.82 40.00
C ILE A 8 -64.95 -69.97 38.77
N ASP A 9 -65.06 -70.67 37.65
CA ASP A 9 -65.67 -70.32 36.36
C ASP A 9 -67.16 -70.78 36.41
N PRO A 10 -68.13 -70.22 35.67
CA PRO A 10 -68.37 -70.75 34.33
C PRO A 10 -69.01 -69.80 33.27
N ARG A 11 -68.50 -69.92 32.04
CA ARG A 11 -69.16 -70.15 30.73
C ARG A 11 -70.54 -69.57 30.33
N GLN A 12 -70.49 -68.98 29.12
CA GLN A 12 -71.45 -68.97 27.96
C GLN A 12 -72.74 -68.16 28.14
N ASP A 13 -73.23 -67.35 27.19
CA ASP A 13 -73.29 -67.45 25.72
C ASP A 13 -73.62 -66.06 25.09
N GLY A 14 -73.43 -65.87 23.78
CA GLY A 14 -74.20 -64.87 23.02
C GLY A 14 -73.46 -63.83 22.16
N SER A 15 -73.00 -64.26 20.98
CA SER A 15 -73.19 -63.63 19.65
C SER A 15 -72.85 -62.14 19.35
N GLU A 16 -72.04 -61.99 18.27
CA GLU A 16 -72.07 -60.94 17.23
C GLU A 16 -71.36 -59.57 17.42
N ARG A 17 -70.11 -59.47 16.93
CA ARG A 17 -69.66 -58.68 15.74
C ARG A 17 -68.12 -58.51 15.72
N LYS A 18 -67.48 -58.88 14.60
CA LYS A 18 -66.03 -58.74 14.28
C LYS A 18 -65.77 -57.43 13.49
N PRO A 19 -64.50 -57.04 13.18
CA PRO A 19 -63.28 -56.98 13.98
C PRO A 19 -62.57 -55.60 13.83
N ALA A 20 -61.56 -55.29 14.66
CA ALA A 20 -60.28 -54.69 14.24
C ALA A 20 -59.49 -54.11 15.43
N GLU A 21 -58.39 -54.81 15.73
CA GLU A 21 -57.10 -54.32 16.20
C GLU A 21 -57.01 -52.99 16.97
N THR A 22 -56.65 -53.11 18.25
CA THR A 22 -55.87 -52.08 18.93
C THR A 22 -54.59 -52.65 19.53
N ARG A 23 -53.47 -52.12 19.02
CA ARG A 23 -52.16 -51.85 19.67
C ARG A 23 -51.16 -53.01 19.78
N PRO A 24 -49.83 -52.74 19.61
CA PRO A 24 -49.15 -51.75 20.45
C PRO A 24 -48.18 -50.76 19.79
N ARG A 25 -47.93 -49.72 20.58
CA ARG A 25 -46.87 -48.72 20.46
C ARG A 25 -45.52 -49.34 20.08
N SER A 26 -44.87 -48.81 19.07
CA SER A 26 -43.42 -48.59 19.14
C SER A 26 -43.01 -47.37 18.30
N ARG A 27 -42.17 -46.54 18.91
CA ARG A 27 -41.59 -45.33 18.34
C ARG A 27 -40.77 -45.68 17.10
N ILE A 28 -41.06 -45.03 15.98
CA ILE A 28 -40.03 -44.84 14.95
C ILE A 28 -39.08 -43.75 15.45
N ARG A 29 -37.89 -44.16 15.91
CA ARG A 29 -36.66 -43.34 15.90
C ARG A 29 -35.76 -43.92 14.81
N SER A 30 -35.64 -43.25 13.66
CA SER A 30 -34.74 -43.68 12.59
C SER A 30 -33.32 -43.16 12.84
N ILE A 31 -32.48 -43.99 13.44
CA ILE A 31 -31.02 -43.86 13.34
C ILE A 31 -30.62 -44.77 12.17
N LEU A 32 -30.41 -44.18 10.98
CA LEU A 32 -29.88 -44.92 9.83
C LEU A 32 -28.35 -45.04 9.97
N GLN A 33 -27.87 -46.26 10.24
CA GLN A 33 -26.46 -46.62 10.17
C GLN A 33 -26.17 -47.29 8.82
N SER A 34 -25.21 -46.73 8.08
CA SER A 34 -24.53 -47.21 6.85
C SER A 34 -25.41 -47.76 5.70
N ARG A 35 -25.35 -47.10 4.53
CA ARG A 35 -25.87 -47.61 3.26
C ARG A 35 -24.80 -47.50 2.16
N THR A 36 -24.66 -48.55 1.35
CA THR A 36 -23.83 -48.60 0.14
C THR A 36 -24.69 -48.35 -1.10
N TRP A 37 -24.23 -47.51 -2.05
CA TRP A 37 -24.99 -47.18 -3.26
C TRP A 37 -24.08 -46.93 -4.47
N SER A 38 -24.52 -47.31 -5.67
CA SER A 38 -23.86 -47.04 -6.95
C SER A 38 -24.80 -46.32 -7.92
N GLY A 39 -24.38 -45.17 -8.47
CA GLY A 39 -25.00 -44.53 -9.65
C GLY A 39 -26.21 -43.60 -9.43
N LEU A 40 -26.11 -42.56 -8.59
CA LEU A 40 -27.24 -41.65 -8.30
C LEU A 40 -27.06 -40.25 -8.93
N ARG A 41 -28.04 -39.73 -9.67
CA ARG A 41 -27.95 -38.37 -10.25
C ARG A 41 -28.15 -37.23 -9.22
N SER A 42 -29.04 -37.41 -8.23
CA SER A 42 -29.35 -36.38 -7.22
C SER A 42 -29.89 -36.99 -5.92
N TRP A 43 -29.52 -36.46 -4.74
CA TRP A 43 -29.96 -36.98 -3.43
C TRP A 43 -30.37 -35.87 -2.44
N THR A 44 -31.38 -36.15 -1.59
CA THR A 44 -31.87 -35.26 -0.53
C THR A 44 -32.05 -36.01 0.80
N GLY A 45 -31.46 -35.56 1.91
CA GLY A 45 -31.68 -36.19 3.22
C GLY A 45 -30.93 -35.56 4.42
N SER A 46 -31.35 -35.86 5.64
CA SER A 46 -30.81 -35.30 6.90
C SER A 46 -30.23 -36.38 7.82
N GLY A 47 -29.02 -36.15 8.34
CA GLY A 47 -28.41 -36.89 9.46
C GLY A 47 -27.75 -38.23 9.12
N LEU A 48 -26.67 -38.23 8.33
CA LEU A 48 -25.89 -39.44 8.02
C LEU A 48 -24.57 -39.53 8.80
N ARG A 49 -24.28 -40.67 9.44
CA ARG A 49 -23.00 -40.88 10.14
C ARG A 49 -21.84 -41.24 9.20
N SER A 50 -22.10 -42.05 8.16
CA SER A 50 -21.09 -42.50 7.19
C SER A 50 -21.75 -42.91 5.86
N TRP A 51 -21.11 -42.58 4.73
CA TRP A 51 -21.55 -42.99 3.38
C TRP A 51 -20.41 -43.59 2.57
N THR A 52 -20.70 -44.66 1.82
CA THR A 52 -19.77 -45.29 0.88
C THR A 52 -20.46 -45.53 -0.47
N GLY A 53 -19.97 -44.93 -1.57
CA GLY A 53 -20.60 -45.08 -2.88
C GLY A 53 -19.89 -44.35 -4.04
N SER A 54 -20.32 -44.60 -5.28
CA SER A 54 -19.71 -44.06 -6.50
C SER A 54 -20.73 -43.33 -7.39
N GLY A 55 -20.38 -42.11 -7.80
CA GLY A 55 -21.08 -41.27 -8.78
C GLY A 55 -22.33 -40.57 -8.24
N LEU A 56 -22.17 -39.32 -7.75
CA LEU A 56 -23.30 -38.47 -7.34
C LEU A 56 -23.28 -37.07 -8.00
N GLY A 57 -24.35 -36.72 -8.72
CA GLY A 57 -24.44 -35.44 -9.45
C GLY A 57 -24.66 -34.23 -8.54
N SER A 58 -25.64 -34.30 -7.63
CA SER A 58 -25.98 -33.20 -6.70
C SER A 58 -26.52 -33.73 -5.37
N TRP A 59 -26.08 -33.17 -4.24
CA TRP A 59 -26.53 -33.56 -2.89
C TRP A 59 -27.10 -32.39 -2.10
N THR A 60 -28.24 -32.60 -1.42
CA THR A 60 -28.84 -31.63 -0.49
C THR A 60 -29.07 -32.27 0.88
N GLY A 61 -28.53 -31.68 1.95
CA GLY A 61 -28.70 -32.29 3.28
C GLY A 61 -28.00 -31.60 4.45
N SER A 62 -28.27 -32.09 5.65
CA SER A 62 -27.68 -31.60 6.91
C SER A 62 -27.02 -32.73 7.69
N GLY A 63 -25.74 -32.57 8.03
CA GLY A 63 -24.98 -33.50 8.88
C GLY A 63 -24.45 -34.76 8.16
N LEU A 64 -23.16 -34.72 7.81
CA LEU A 64 -22.38 -35.89 7.38
C LEU A 64 -21.10 -36.00 8.22
N ARG A 65 -20.82 -37.17 8.81
CA ARG A 65 -19.65 -37.39 9.69
C ARG A 65 -18.45 -38.04 9.00
N SER A 66 -18.66 -38.83 7.94
CA SER A 66 -17.61 -39.51 7.16
C SER A 66 -18.10 -39.89 5.75
N TRP A 67 -17.22 -39.83 4.74
CA TRP A 67 -17.53 -40.11 3.33
C TRP A 67 -16.35 -40.83 2.66
N THR A 68 -16.63 -41.92 1.94
CA THR A 68 -15.65 -42.63 1.10
C THR A 68 -16.29 -42.92 -0.26
N GLY A 69 -15.86 -42.27 -1.34
CA GLY A 69 -16.48 -42.47 -2.63
C GLY A 69 -15.80 -41.77 -3.80
N SER A 70 -16.27 -42.02 -5.02
CA SER A 70 -15.77 -41.41 -6.24
C SER A 70 -16.83 -40.49 -6.88
N GLY A 71 -16.49 -39.21 -7.05
CA GLY A 71 -17.26 -38.23 -7.83
C GLY A 71 -18.51 -37.64 -7.13
N LEU A 72 -18.41 -36.38 -6.71
CA LEU A 72 -19.55 -35.53 -6.33
C LEU A 72 -19.49 -34.21 -7.11
N ARG A 73 -20.49 -33.88 -7.94
CA ARG A 73 -20.44 -32.64 -8.74
C ARG A 73 -20.83 -31.39 -7.94
N SER A 74 -21.88 -31.45 -7.10
CA SER A 74 -22.33 -30.34 -6.25
C SER A 74 -22.93 -30.74 -4.89
N TRP A 75 -22.80 -29.87 -3.88
CA TRP A 75 -23.36 -30.03 -2.52
C TRP A 75 -24.06 -28.76 -2.01
N THR A 76 -25.21 -28.91 -1.35
CA THR A 76 -25.99 -27.82 -0.73
C THR A 76 -26.44 -28.19 0.69
N GLY A 77 -26.13 -27.36 1.70
CA GLY A 77 -26.54 -27.62 3.09
C GLY A 77 -26.60 -26.38 4.00
N SER A 78 -27.45 -26.40 5.03
CA SER A 78 -27.69 -25.28 5.96
C SER A 78 -27.51 -25.69 7.44
N GLY A 79 -26.82 -24.86 8.23
CA GLY A 79 -26.84 -24.89 9.70
C GLY A 79 -25.92 -25.90 10.40
N LEU A 80 -24.60 -25.69 10.37
CA LEU A 80 -23.60 -26.56 11.04
C LEU A 80 -22.90 -25.83 12.21
N ARG A 81 -23.03 -26.39 13.43
CA ARG A 81 -22.48 -25.77 14.66
C ARG A 81 -20.94 -25.86 14.78
N SER A 82 -20.31 -26.95 14.32
CA SER A 82 -18.85 -27.11 14.25
C SER A 82 -18.46 -28.32 13.39
N TRP A 83 -17.30 -28.27 12.73
CA TRP A 83 -16.70 -29.40 12.00
C TRP A 83 -15.18 -29.44 12.19
N THR A 84 -14.64 -30.59 12.58
CA THR A 84 -13.20 -30.83 12.83
C THR A 84 -12.79 -32.13 12.14
N GLY A 85 -11.85 -32.07 11.20
CA GLY A 85 -11.33 -33.25 10.50
C GLY A 85 -9.81 -33.21 10.40
N SER A 86 -9.12 -34.17 11.00
CA SER A 86 -7.67 -34.33 10.96
C SER A 86 -7.32 -35.50 10.04
N GLY A 87 -6.67 -35.23 8.90
CA GLY A 87 -6.05 -36.23 8.02
C GLY A 87 -6.98 -37.35 7.53
N LEU A 88 -7.56 -37.18 6.35
CA LEU A 88 -8.07 -38.33 5.58
C LEU A 88 -6.93 -38.84 4.70
N GLY A 89 -6.50 -40.07 4.95
CA GLY A 89 -5.64 -40.81 4.03
C GLY A 89 -6.27 -40.88 2.64
N SER A 90 -5.42 -40.62 1.64
CA SER A 90 -5.57 -40.93 0.21
C SER A 90 -6.99 -40.92 -0.36
N TRP A 91 -7.42 -39.76 -0.85
CA TRP A 91 -8.52 -39.66 -1.83
C TRP A 91 -7.98 -39.95 -3.23
N THR A 92 -8.53 -40.95 -3.91
CA THR A 92 -8.34 -41.20 -5.35
C THR A 92 -9.70 -41.06 -6.04
N GLY A 93 -10.03 -39.86 -6.53
CA GLY A 93 -11.29 -39.60 -7.22
C GLY A 93 -11.39 -38.18 -7.79
N SER A 94 -12.07 -38.02 -8.92
CA SER A 94 -12.33 -36.73 -9.57
C SER A 94 -13.19 -35.84 -8.65
N GLY A 95 -12.65 -34.68 -8.27
CA GLY A 95 -13.05 -33.89 -7.08
C GLY A 95 -14.46 -33.27 -7.04
N ILE A 96 -14.74 -32.58 -5.93
CA ILE A 96 -15.97 -31.79 -5.71
C ILE A 96 -15.94 -30.54 -6.58
N GLY A 97 -16.91 -30.42 -7.49
CA GLY A 97 -17.03 -29.28 -8.41
C GLY A 97 -17.44 -27.98 -7.73
N SER A 98 -18.43 -28.03 -6.81
CA SER A 98 -18.98 -26.85 -6.13
C SER A 98 -19.66 -27.17 -4.79
N TRP A 99 -19.51 -26.31 -3.78
CA TRP A 99 -20.16 -26.44 -2.46
C TRP A 99 -20.90 -25.15 -2.09
N THR A 100 -22.15 -25.24 -1.63
CA THR A 100 -22.97 -24.09 -1.21
C THR A 100 -23.52 -24.30 0.21
N GLY A 101 -23.28 -23.38 1.15
CA GLY A 101 -23.87 -23.51 2.49
C GLY A 101 -23.93 -22.24 3.35
N SER A 102 -24.87 -22.22 4.30
CA SER A 102 -25.14 -21.08 5.20
C SER A 102 -25.06 -21.46 6.69
N GLY A 103 -24.48 -20.57 7.50
CA GLY A 103 -24.54 -20.62 8.97
C GLY A 103 -23.58 -21.62 9.65
N LEU A 104 -22.27 -21.45 9.48
CA LEU A 104 -21.24 -22.37 10.01
C LEU A 104 -20.39 -21.70 11.10
N ARG A 105 -20.39 -22.22 12.33
CA ARG A 105 -19.74 -21.53 13.47
C ARG A 105 -18.22 -21.66 13.50
N SER A 106 -17.66 -22.83 13.15
CA SER A 106 -16.20 -23.08 13.14
C SER A 106 -15.84 -24.27 12.26
N TRP A 107 -14.74 -24.17 11.49
CA TRP A 107 -14.18 -25.25 10.66
C TRP A 107 -12.65 -25.35 10.84
N THR A 108 -12.16 -26.57 11.09
CA THR A 108 -10.71 -26.86 11.21
C THR A 108 -10.37 -28.09 10.38
N GLY A 109 -9.47 -27.96 9.39
CA GLY A 109 -8.92 -29.07 8.62
C GLY A 109 -7.50 -28.80 8.12
N SER A 110 -6.57 -29.73 8.36
CA SER A 110 -5.17 -29.63 7.90
C SER A 110 -4.97 -30.39 6.59
N GLY A 111 -4.27 -29.75 5.64
CA GLY A 111 -3.53 -30.33 4.51
C GLY A 111 -4.07 -31.62 3.88
N LEU A 112 -4.61 -31.49 2.67
CA LEU A 112 -4.83 -32.60 1.74
C LEU A 112 -3.47 -33.18 1.32
N GLY A 113 -2.97 -34.19 2.03
CA GLY A 113 -1.85 -35.01 1.57
C GLY A 113 -2.22 -35.77 0.30
N SER A 114 -1.40 -35.60 -0.74
CA SER A 114 -1.42 -36.33 -2.03
C SER A 114 -2.80 -36.52 -2.67
N TRP A 115 -3.35 -35.45 -3.23
CA TRP A 115 -4.40 -35.55 -4.25
C TRP A 115 -3.76 -35.60 -5.64
N THR A 116 -3.86 -36.74 -6.32
CA THR A 116 -3.51 -36.88 -7.75
C THR A 116 -4.66 -36.48 -8.69
N GLY A 117 -5.68 -35.78 -8.19
CA GLY A 117 -6.82 -35.27 -8.96
C GLY A 117 -7.11 -33.80 -8.66
N SER A 118 -7.53 -33.05 -9.68
CA SER A 118 -7.80 -31.61 -9.64
C SER A 118 -8.72 -31.20 -8.47
N GLY A 119 -8.21 -30.32 -7.60
CA GLY A 119 -8.80 -29.93 -6.32
C GLY A 119 -10.14 -29.20 -6.38
N LEU A 120 -10.72 -28.97 -5.19
CA LEU A 120 -12.01 -28.31 -4.97
C LEU A 120 -12.05 -26.94 -5.68
N ARG A 121 -12.90 -26.81 -6.70
CA ARG A 121 -12.88 -25.68 -7.65
C ARG A 121 -13.54 -24.41 -7.09
N SER A 122 -14.68 -24.50 -6.39
CA SER A 122 -15.40 -23.31 -5.90
C SER A 122 -16.25 -23.56 -4.63
N TRP A 123 -16.20 -22.64 -3.67
CA TRP A 123 -17.08 -22.62 -2.48
C TRP A 123 -17.90 -21.33 -2.41
N THR A 124 -19.20 -21.46 -2.09
CA THR A 124 -20.14 -20.34 -1.87
C THR A 124 -20.81 -20.43 -0.51
N GLY A 125 -20.72 -19.38 0.33
CA GLY A 125 -21.40 -19.43 1.62
C GLY A 125 -21.43 -18.14 2.43
N SER A 126 -22.35 -18.11 3.40
CA SER A 126 -22.61 -16.97 4.30
C SER A 126 -22.55 -17.37 5.78
N GLY A 127 -22.01 -16.48 6.63
CA GLY A 127 -22.09 -16.60 8.10
C GLY A 127 -21.05 -17.52 8.77
N LEU A 128 -19.77 -17.48 8.34
CA LEU A 128 -18.68 -18.27 8.90
C LEU A 128 -17.84 -17.52 9.94
N ARG A 129 -17.75 -18.04 11.18
CA ARG A 129 -17.11 -17.33 12.31
C ARG A 129 -15.59 -17.59 12.44
N SER A 130 -15.09 -18.77 12.09
CA SER A 130 -13.65 -19.10 12.11
C SER A 130 -13.32 -20.23 11.14
N TRP A 131 -12.21 -20.09 10.40
CA TRP A 131 -11.75 -21.08 9.43
C TRP A 131 -10.23 -21.29 9.51
N THR A 132 -9.79 -22.55 9.53
CA THR A 132 -8.36 -22.92 9.44
C THR A 132 -8.15 -24.07 8.45
N GLY A 133 -7.40 -23.85 7.35
CA GLY A 133 -6.93 -24.94 6.48
C GLY A 133 -6.07 -24.54 5.28
N SER A 134 -5.70 -25.52 4.45
CA SER A 134 -4.77 -25.35 3.33
C SER A 134 -5.26 -26.03 2.04
N GLY A 135 -5.00 -25.40 0.88
CA GLY A 135 -5.22 -25.96 -0.46
C GLY A 135 -6.66 -25.85 -1.00
N LEU A 136 -7.06 -24.67 -1.50
CA LEU A 136 -8.39 -24.44 -2.09
C LEU A 136 -8.30 -23.63 -3.40
N GLY A 137 -9.08 -24.01 -4.41
CA GLY A 137 -9.06 -23.38 -5.74
C GLY A 137 -9.63 -21.96 -5.77
N SER A 138 -10.91 -21.77 -5.43
CA SER A 138 -11.55 -20.44 -5.41
C SER A 138 -12.71 -20.35 -4.42
N TRP A 139 -12.92 -19.17 -3.84
CA TRP A 139 -13.96 -18.89 -2.85
C TRP A 139 -14.75 -17.64 -3.24
N THR A 140 -16.08 -17.71 -3.16
CA THR A 140 -16.99 -16.58 -3.41
C THR A 140 -18.00 -16.49 -2.27
N GLY A 141 -18.06 -15.38 -1.54
CA GLY A 141 -19.05 -15.18 -0.47
C GLY A 141 -19.70 -13.82 -0.55
N SER A 142 -21.03 -13.80 -0.72
CA SER A 142 -21.84 -12.59 -0.69
C SER A 142 -22.29 -12.29 0.74
N GLY A 143 -21.77 -11.21 1.33
CA GLY A 143 -22.17 -10.76 2.66
C GLY A 143 -23.43 -9.89 2.62
N LEU A 144 -24.52 -10.37 3.22
CA LEU A 144 -25.53 -9.51 3.82
C LEU A 144 -25.75 -10.00 5.26
N GLY A 145 -25.27 -9.20 6.24
CA GLY A 145 -25.55 -9.35 7.67
C GLY A 145 -24.52 -10.15 8.49
N SER A 146 -23.78 -9.45 9.35
CA SER A 146 -22.80 -9.93 10.37
C SER A 146 -21.53 -10.63 9.85
N GLY A 147 -20.42 -9.87 9.89
CA GLY A 147 -19.12 -10.20 9.27
C GLY A 147 -18.54 -11.58 9.57
N LEU A 148 -17.82 -12.10 8.58
CA LEU A 148 -17.00 -13.30 8.69
C LEU A 148 -15.88 -13.03 9.72
N GLY A 149 -15.59 -14.00 10.60
CA GLY A 149 -14.60 -13.82 11.67
C GLY A 149 -13.16 -13.97 11.21
N SER A 150 -12.37 -14.80 11.90
CA SER A 150 -10.92 -14.95 11.62
C SER A 150 -10.65 -16.11 10.67
N TRP A 151 -9.82 -15.87 9.65
CA TRP A 151 -9.41 -16.89 8.67
C TRP A 151 -7.91 -17.16 8.73
N THR A 152 -7.51 -18.43 8.78
CA THR A 152 -6.11 -18.86 8.73
C THR A 152 -5.89 -19.89 7.62
N GLY A 153 -4.99 -19.65 6.66
CA GLY A 153 -4.69 -20.69 5.68
C GLY A 153 -3.63 -20.41 4.64
N SER A 154 -3.27 -21.44 3.87
CA SER A 154 -2.22 -21.37 2.85
C SER A 154 -2.61 -22.05 1.53
N GLY A 155 -2.12 -21.51 0.40
CA GLY A 155 -2.31 -22.09 -0.93
C GLY A 155 -3.73 -21.93 -1.47
N LEU A 156 -4.28 -20.72 -1.44
CA LEU A 156 -5.60 -20.36 -1.96
C LEU A 156 -5.50 -19.75 -3.37
N GLY A 157 -6.35 -20.15 -4.31
CA GLY A 157 -6.33 -19.56 -5.66
C GLY A 157 -6.99 -18.18 -5.77
N SER A 158 -8.26 -18.01 -5.39
CA SER A 158 -8.92 -16.68 -5.41
C SER A 158 -10.02 -16.53 -4.36
N TRP A 159 -10.20 -15.33 -3.83
CA TRP A 159 -11.23 -14.97 -2.86
C TRP A 159 -12.04 -13.75 -3.34
N THR A 160 -13.36 -13.87 -3.33
CA THR A 160 -14.28 -12.75 -3.62
C THR A 160 -15.31 -12.62 -2.49
N GLY A 161 -15.41 -11.46 -1.83
CA GLY A 161 -16.44 -11.23 -0.82
C GLY A 161 -16.32 -9.95 -0.01
N SER A 162 -17.16 -9.77 1.00
CA SER A 162 -17.17 -8.57 1.85
C SER A 162 -17.30 -8.89 3.35
N GLY A 163 -16.78 -7.99 4.19
CA GLY A 163 -16.96 -8.02 5.64
C GLY A 163 -16.15 -9.08 6.39
N LEU A 164 -14.87 -9.27 6.03
CA LEU A 164 -13.96 -10.19 6.73
C LEU A 164 -13.20 -9.48 7.85
N ARG A 165 -13.27 -9.98 9.08
CA ARG A 165 -12.64 -9.32 10.24
C ARG A 165 -11.11 -9.46 10.23
N SER A 166 -10.58 -10.64 9.93
CA SER A 166 -9.12 -10.84 9.79
C SER A 166 -8.76 -12.04 8.91
N TRP A 167 -7.62 -11.92 8.22
CA TRP A 167 -6.99 -13.01 7.48
C TRP A 167 -5.52 -13.17 7.87
N THR A 168 -5.09 -14.41 8.10
CA THR A 168 -3.70 -14.80 8.35
C THR A 168 -3.30 -15.93 7.40
N GLY A 169 -2.25 -15.79 6.61
CA GLY A 169 -1.93 -16.86 5.67
C GLY A 169 -0.80 -16.61 4.69
N SER A 170 -0.57 -17.57 3.80
CA SER A 170 0.44 -17.44 2.74
C SER A 170 -0.02 -18.06 1.42
N GLY A 171 0.41 -17.47 0.30
CA GLY A 171 0.12 -18.00 -1.04
C GLY A 171 -1.36 -17.90 -1.40
N LEU A 172 -1.87 -16.67 -1.52
CA LEU A 172 -3.21 -16.40 -2.05
C LEU A 172 -3.07 -15.81 -3.47
N GLY A 173 -3.80 -16.33 -4.44
CA GLY A 173 -3.72 -15.80 -5.81
C GLY A 173 -4.33 -14.40 -5.90
N SER A 174 -5.64 -14.26 -5.72
CA SER A 174 -6.29 -12.94 -5.83
C SER A 174 -7.36 -12.69 -4.77
N TRP A 175 -7.45 -11.47 -4.26
CA TRP A 175 -8.52 -11.02 -3.37
C TRP A 175 -9.33 -9.90 -4.03
N THR A 176 -10.65 -10.05 -4.08
CA THR A 176 -11.58 -9.01 -4.56
C THR A 176 -12.67 -8.77 -3.51
N GLY A 177 -12.81 -7.56 -2.98
CA GLY A 177 -13.78 -7.36 -1.92
C GLY A 177 -13.78 -6.02 -1.21
N SER A 178 -14.57 -5.92 -0.14
CA SER A 178 -14.62 -4.72 0.70
C SER A 178 -14.76 -5.04 2.18
N GLY A 179 -14.25 -4.16 3.04
CA GLY A 179 -14.39 -4.29 4.49
C GLY A 179 -13.54 -5.41 5.09
N LEU A 180 -12.22 -5.36 4.88
CA LEU A 180 -11.26 -6.25 5.56
C LEU A 180 -10.72 -5.56 6.83
N GLY A 181 -10.90 -6.16 8.01
CA GLY A 181 -10.36 -5.60 9.24
C GLY A 181 -8.82 -5.61 9.26
N SER A 182 -8.21 -6.79 9.13
CA SER A 182 -6.75 -6.93 9.05
C SER A 182 -6.28 -8.08 8.16
N TRP A 183 -5.15 -7.89 7.49
CA TRP A 183 -4.44 -8.92 6.73
C TRP A 183 -3.03 -9.13 7.29
N THR A 184 -2.66 -10.38 7.53
CA THR A 184 -1.30 -10.76 7.91
C THR A 184 -0.81 -11.91 7.02
N GLY A 185 0.24 -11.75 6.23
CA GLY A 185 0.73 -12.87 5.45
C GLY A 185 1.77 -12.61 4.38
N SER A 186 1.92 -13.56 3.46
CA SER A 186 2.88 -13.41 2.36
C SER A 186 2.40 -14.03 1.06
N GLY A 187 2.88 -13.50 -0.07
CA GLY A 187 2.61 -14.06 -1.39
C GLY A 187 1.15 -13.89 -1.83
N LEU A 188 0.63 -12.66 -1.79
CA LEU A 188 -0.62 -12.32 -2.48
C LEU A 188 -0.31 -11.86 -3.90
N ARG A 189 -0.91 -12.48 -4.93
CA ARG A 189 -0.66 -12.06 -6.31
C ARG A 189 -1.34 -10.73 -6.64
N SER A 190 -2.61 -10.55 -6.25
CA SER A 190 -3.32 -9.28 -6.44
C SER A 190 -4.42 -9.02 -5.41
N TRP A 191 -4.62 -7.74 -5.09
CA TRP A 191 -5.70 -7.24 -4.24
C TRP A 191 -6.51 -6.18 -4.98
N THR A 192 -7.84 -6.29 -4.97
CA THR A 192 -8.77 -5.29 -5.49
C THR A 192 -9.89 -5.02 -4.49
N GLY A 193 -10.09 -3.76 -4.06
CA GLY A 193 -11.21 -3.47 -3.17
C GLY A 193 -11.23 -2.15 -2.42
N SER A 194 -11.95 -2.12 -1.31
CA SER A 194 -12.10 -0.89 -0.50
C SER A 194 -12.25 -1.16 0.98
N GLY A 195 -11.76 -0.23 1.81
CA GLY A 195 -12.00 -0.24 3.25
C GLY A 195 -11.25 -1.35 3.95
N ILE A 196 -9.94 -1.14 4.15
CA ILE A 196 -9.10 -2.04 4.95
C ILE A 196 -8.60 -1.32 6.20
N GLY A 197 -8.67 -2.01 7.35
CA GLY A 197 -8.02 -1.55 8.57
C GLY A 197 -6.51 -1.58 8.40
N SER A 198 -5.89 -2.76 8.52
CA SER A 198 -4.43 -2.90 8.47
C SER A 198 -3.96 -4.02 7.54
N TRP A 199 -2.81 -3.80 6.91
CA TRP A 199 -2.10 -4.80 6.12
C TRP A 199 -0.69 -5.00 6.68
N THR A 200 -0.32 -6.25 6.95
CA THR A 200 1.02 -6.64 7.38
C THR A 200 1.53 -7.80 6.53
N GLY A 201 2.59 -7.59 5.75
CA GLY A 201 3.29 -8.72 5.13
C GLY A 201 4.05 -8.45 3.85
N SER A 202 4.40 -9.51 3.12
CA SER A 202 5.40 -9.42 2.06
C SER A 202 5.00 -10.09 0.74
N GLY A 203 5.55 -9.59 -0.36
CA GLY A 203 5.34 -10.19 -1.69
C GLY A 203 3.91 -10.01 -2.19
N LEU A 204 3.43 -8.76 -2.25
CA LEU A 204 2.18 -8.44 -2.96
C LEU A 204 2.51 -8.09 -4.41
N GLY A 205 1.85 -8.73 -5.39
CA GLY A 205 2.03 -8.37 -6.80
C GLY A 205 1.42 -7.01 -7.14
N SER A 206 0.12 -6.84 -6.92
CA SER A 206 -0.59 -5.57 -7.18
C SER A 206 -1.67 -5.26 -6.15
N TRP A 207 -1.84 -3.98 -5.84
CA TRP A 207 -2.93 -3.42 -5.04
C TRP A 207 -3.74 -2.45 -5.87
N THR A 208 -5.06 -2.61 -5.91
CA THR A 208 -6.00 -1.66 -6.50
C THR A 208 -7.12 -1.33 -5.53
N GLY A 209 -7.18 -0.11 -5.00
CA GLY A 209 -8.34 0.32 -4.21
C GLY A 209 -8.10 1.40 -3.19
N SER A 210 -9.08 1.61 -2.31
CA SER A 210 -9.16 2.82 -1.48
C SER A 210 -9.42 2.55 0.00
N GLY A 211 -8.95 3.48 0.85
CA GLY A 211 -9.26 3.47 2.28
C GLY A 211 -8.53 2.39 3.06
N LEU A 212 -7.19 2.34 2.94
CA LEU A 212 -6.35 1.52 3.82
C LEU A 212 -5.87 2.38 5.00
N ARG A 213 -6.06 1.97 6.27
CA ARG A 213 -5.50 2.78 7.38
C ARG A 213 -4.00 2.62 7.50
N SER A 214 -3.47 1.40 7.41
CA SER A 214 -2.03 1.17 7.52
C SER A 214 -1.51 0.01 6.68
N TRP A 215 -0.36 0.21 6.06
CA TRP A 215 0.43 -0.84 5.41
C TRP A 215 1.78 -1.00 6.11
N THR A 216 2.15 -2.24 6.43
CA THR A 216 3.47 -2.64 6.89
C THR A 216 3.96 -3.81 6.05
N GLY A 217 5.06 -3.67 5.31
CA GLY A 217 5.46 -4.78 4.44
C GLY A 217 6.66 -4.56 3.53
N SER A 218 6.98 -5.57 2.73
CA SER A 218 8.05 -5.50 1.75
C SER A 218 7.70 -6.19 0.44
N GLY A 219 8.29 -5.72 -0.66
CA GLY A 219 8.13 -6.34 -1.98
C GLY A 219 6.70 -6.19 -2.52
N LEU A 220 6.26 -4.94 -2.68
CA LEU A 220 5.03 -4.64 -3.41
C LEU A 220 5.38 -4.34 -4.87
N GLY A 221 4.73 -5.02 -5.83
CA GLY A 221 4.87 -4.70 -7.24
C GLY A 221 4.29 -3.32 -7.55
N SER A 222 2.97 -3.17 -7.49
CA SER A 222 2.30 -1.91 -7.83
C SER A 222 1.18 -1.55 -6.86
N TRP A 223 1.04 -0.26 -6.56
CA TRP A 223 -0.11 0.30 -5.86
C TRP A 223 -0.88 1.25 -6.77
N THR A 224 -2.20 1.07 -6.86
CA THR A 224 -3.15 2.01 -7.44
C THR A 224 -4.26 2.29 -6.44
N GLY A 225 -4.45 3.53 -5.99
CA GLY A 225 -5.46 3.77 -4.97
C GLY A 225 -5.51 5.15 -4.34
N SER A 226 -6.41 5.32 -3.37
CA SER A 226 -6.54 6.58 -2.63
C SER A 226 -6.85 6.37 -1.15
N GLY A 227 -6.47 7.34 -0.32
CA GLY A 227 -6.78 7.33 1.11
C GLY A 227 -6.01 6.24 1.85
N LEU A 228 -4.68 6.31 1.82
CA LEU A 228 -3.83 5.50 2.69
C LEU A 228 -3.43 6.32 3.94
N GLY A 229 -3.71 5.81 5.14
CA GLY A 229 -3.32 6.48 6.38
C GLY A 229 -1.79 6.51 6.54
N SER A 230 -1.16 5.34 6.64
CA SER A 230 0.29 5.22 6.76
C SER A 230 0.87 4.05 5.94
N TRP A 231 2.05 4.28 5.34
CA TRP A 231 2.88 3.25 4.74
C TRP A 231 4.18 3.08 5.51
N THR A 232 4.53 1.83 5.82
CA THR A 232 5.84 1.43 6.33
C THR A 232 6.34 0.24 5.51
N GLY A 233 7.42 0.40 4.75
CA GLY A 233 7.91 -0.73 3.97
C GLY A 233 9.05 -0.49 3.01
N SER A 234 9.44 -1.54 2.30
CA SER A 234 10.55 -1.48 1.33
C SER A 234 10.23 -2.20 0.02
N GLY A 235 10.87 -1.76 -1.07
CA GLY A 235 10.77 -2.42 -2.37
C GLY A 235 9.39 -2.30 -3.00
N LEU A 236 8.92 -1.07 -3.21
CA LEU A 236 7.74 -0.79 -4.05
C LEU A 236 8.21 -0.47 -5.48
N ARG A 237 7.70 -1.11 -6.53
CA ARG A 237 8.07 -0.70 -7.91
C ARG A 237 7.33 0.57 -8.35
N SER A 238 6.03 0.66 -8.12
CA SER A 238 5.24 1.84 -8.53
C SER A 238 4.09 2.18 -7.59
N TRP A 239 3.91 3.47 -7.33
CA TRP A 239 2.75 4.04 -6.67
C TRP A 239 1.98 4.96 -7.61
N THR A 240 0.67 4.76 -7.72
CA THR A 240 -0.27 5.67 -8.38
C THR A 240 -1.43 5.96 -7.44
N GLY A 241 -1.64 7.23 -7.05
CA GLY A 241 -2.72 7.49 -6.10
C GLY A 241 -2.81 8.89 -5.52
N SER A 242 -3.70 9.05 -4.54
CA SER A 242 -3.87 10.33 -3.84
C SER A 242 -4.23 10.14 -2.37
N GLY A 243 -3.89 11.13 -1.55
CA GLY A 243 -4.27 11.16 -0.13
C GLY A 243 -3.51 10.13 0.69
N ILE A 244 -2.28 10.47 1.06
CA ILE A 244 -1.49 9.75 2.07
C ILE A 244 -1.26 10.59 3.31
N GLY A 245 -1.47 10.00 4.48
CA GLY A 245 -1.05 10.61 5.74
C GLY A 245 0.48 10.62 5.85
N SER A 246 1.10 9.44 5.90
CA SER A 246 2.56 9.30 6.02
C SER A 246 3.14 8.15 5.21
N TRP A 247 4.34 8.35 4.68
CA TRP A 247 5.15 7.32 4.03
C TRP A 247 6.49 7.16 4.74
N THR A 248 6.83 5.93 5.11
CA THR A 248 8.13 5.53 5.64
C THR A 248 8.67 4.35 4.86
N GLY A 249 9.80 4.49 4.16
CA GLY A 249 10.31 3.34 3.41
C GLY A 249 11.55 3.55 2.55
N SER A 250 11.99 2.49 1.91
CA SER A 250 13.15 2.51 1.01
C SER A 250 12.92 1.75 -0.28
N GLY A 251 13.62 2.16 -1.34
CA GLY A 251 13.59 1.48 -2.64
C GLY A 251 12.23 1.59 -3.33
N LEU A 252 11.76 2.82 -3.55
CA LEU A 252 10.61 3.07 -4.40
C LEU A 252 11.08 3.33 -5.84
N GLY A 253 10.53 2.60 -6.81
CA GLY A 253 10.76 2.86 -8.22
C GLY A 253 10.17 4.21 -8.63
N SER A 254 8.85 4.30 -8.70
CA SER A 254 8.15 5.50 -9.20
C SER A 254 6.97 5.90 -8.33
N TRP A 255 6.79 7.21 -8.16
CA TRP A 255 5.64 7.82 -7.52
C TRP A 255 4.86 8.70 -8.49
N THR A 256 3.55 8.49 -8.58
CA THR A 256 2.61 9.38 -9.27
C THR A 256 1.43 9.67 -8.35
N GLY A 257 1.25 10.91 -7.91
CA GLY A 257 0.13 11.20 -7.01
C GLY A 257 0.08 12.57 -6.39
N SER A 258 -0.96 12.82 -5.59
CA SER A 258 -1.16 14.12 -4.92
C SER A 258 -1.61 13.98 -3.47
N GLY A 259 -1.29 14.98 -2.66
CA GLY A 259 -1.78 15.11 -1.29
C GLY A 259 -1.12 14.12 -0.33
N ILE A 260 0.10 14.45 0.12
CA ILE A 260 0.85 13.65 1.09
C ILE A 260 1.19 14.52 2.29
N GLY A 261 0.94 14.00 3.49
CA GLY A 261 1.39 14.62 4.72
C GLY A 261 2.92 14.58 4.78
N SER A 262 3.49 13.42 5.07
CA SER A 262 4.94 13.27 5.24
C SER A 262 5.53 12.13 4.41
N TRP A 263 6.74 12.36 3.89
CA TRP A 263 7.58 11.35 3.28
C TRP A 263 8.89 11.22 4.06
N THR A 264 9.23 10.00 4.46
CA THR A 264 10.51 9.63 5.07
C THR A 264 11.07 8.43 4.32
N GLY A 265 12.23 8.56 3.68
CA GLY A 265 12.78 7.41 2.96
C GLY A 265 14.03 7.62 2.12
N SER A 266 14.48 6.55 1.47
CA SER A 266 15.65 6.58 0.61
C SER A 266 15.47 5.78 -0.68
N GLY A 267 16.20 6.19 -1.73
CA GLY A 267 16.24 5.46 -3.00
C GLY A 267 14.93 5.54 -3.78
N LEU A 268 14.46 6.76 -4.06
CA LEU A 268 13.35 7.00 -4.99
C LEU A 268 13.91 7.30 -6.40
N ARG A 269 13.47 6.56 -7.44
CA ARG A 269 13.90 6.93 -8.81
C ARG A 269 13.14 8.13 -9.36
N SER A 270 11.82 8.17 -9.26
CA SER A 270 11.04 9.28 -9.81
C SER A 270 9.84 9.67 -8.96
N TRP A 271 9.65 10.98 -8.81
CA TRP A 271 8.45 11.57 -8.23
C TRP A 271 7.72 12.44 -9.25
N THR A 272 6.41 12.21 -9.41
CA THR A 272 5.49 13.09 -10.13
C THR A 272 4.29 13.39 -9.24
N GLY A 273 4.08 14.65 -8.85
CA GLY A 273 2.96 14.93 -7.94
C GLY A 273 2.84 16.34 -7.40
N SER A 274 1.82 16.55 -6.57
CA SER A 274 1.57 17.86 -5.94
C SER A 274 1.14 17.75 -4.48
N GLY A 275 1.35 18.80 -3.70
CA GLY A 275 0.82 18.93 -2.35
C GLY A 275 1.49 17.99 -1.33
N LEU A 276 2.83 18.00 -1.28
CA LEU A 276 3.59 17.31 -0.22
C LEU A 276 3.89 18.31 0.92
N ARG A 277 3.55 17.97 2.18
CA ARG A 277 3.92 18.88 3.29
C ARG A 277 5.39 18.77 3.67
N SER A 278 5.92 17.56 3.83
CA SER A 278 7.32 17.39 4.24
C SER A 278 7.98 16.19 3.59
N TRP A 279 9.20 16.40 3.09
CA TRP A 279 10.10 15.35 2.64
C TRP A 279 11.32 15.27 3.56
N THR A 280 11.67 14.06 3.99
CA THR A 280 12.93 13.71 4.65
C THR A 280 13.54 12.50 3.95
N GLY A 281 14.72 12.61 3.35
CA GLY A 281 15.28 11.45 2.66
C GLY A 281 16.53 11.67 1.82
N SER A 282 16.99 10.61 1.17
CA SER A 282 18.17 10.65 0.31
C SER A 282 18.03 9.81 -0.95
N GLY A 283 18.79 10.17 -1.99
CA GLY A 283 18.85 9.40 -3.23
C GLY A 283 17.56 9.49 -4.03
N LEU A 284 17.22 10.71 -4.48
CA LEU A 284 16.13 10.95 -5.43
C LEU A 284 16.69 11.20 -6.83
N ARG A 285 16.38 10.37 -7.81
CA ARG A 285 16.89 10.64 -9.17
C ARG A 285 16.17 11.80 -9.87
N SER A 286 14.84 11.88 -9.80
CA SER A 286 14.09 12.97 -10.43
C SER A 286 12.82 13.37 -9.65
N TRP A 287 12.61 14.67 -9.49
CA TRP A 287 11.38 15.27 -8.99
C TRP A 287 10.67 16.08 -10.08
N THR A 288 9.36 15.89 -10.22
CA THR A 288 8.44 16.75 -10.98
C THR A 288 7.22 17.06 -10.12
N GLY A 289 6.98 18.32 -9.77
CA GLY A 289 5.83 18.63 -8.92
C GLY A 289 5.73 20.03 -8.35
N SER A 290 4.65 20.30 -7.62
CA SER A 290 4.40 21.61 -7.01
C SER A 290 3.85 21.53 -5.60
N GLY A 291 3.99 22.63 -4.85
CA GLY A 291 3.39 22.75 -3.52
C GLY A 291 4.08 21.88 -2.48
N LEU A 292 5.41 22.01 -2.36
CA LEU A 292 6.18 21.39 -1.28
C LEU A 292 6.35 22.38 -0.12
N ARG A 293 5.93 22.03 1.10
CA ARG A 293 6.24 22.92 2.24
C ARG A 293 7.71 22.82 2.65
N SER A 294 8.24 21.64 2.93
CA SER A 294 9.62 21.49 3.39
C SER A 294 10.35 20.29 2.78
N TRP A 295 11.57 20.51 2.32
CA TRP A 295 12.52 19.48 1.91
C TRP A 295 13.69 19.39 2.87
N THR A 296 14.02 18.18 3.32
CA THR A 296 15.26 17.84 4.03
C THR A 296 15.88 16.61 3.38
N GLY A 297 17.06 16.73 2.76
CA GLY A 297 17.65 15.56 2.11
C GLY A 297 18.90 15.77 1.30
N SER A 298 19.43 14.70 0.73
CA SER A 298 20.67 14.74 -0.06
C SER A 298 20.64 13.82 -1.28
N GLY A 299 21.48 14.15 -2.27
CA GLY A 299 21.71 13.31 -3.45
C GLY A 299 20.50 13.30 -4.38
N ILE A 300 20.34 14.40 -5.13
CA ILE A 300 19.24 14.56 -6.08
C ILE A 300 19.79 14.78 -7.49
N GLY A 301 19.26 14.04 -8.46
CA GLY A 301 19.61 14.23 -9.87
C GLY A 301 19.01 15.52 -10.44
N SER A 302 17.69 15.54 -10.61
CA SER A 302 16.97 16.67 -11.21
C SER A 302 15.74 17.06 -10.42
N TRP A 303 15.52 18.37 -10.29
CA TRP A 303 14.33 18.96 -9.71
C TRP A 303 13.60 19.81 -10.73
N THR A 304 12.32 19.53 -10.97
CA THR A 304 11.42 20.39 -11.76
C THR A 304 10.18 20.71 -10.92
N GLY A 305 9.96 21.98 -10.57
CA GLY A 305 8.79 22.29 -9.74
C GLY A 305 8.64 23.72 -9.27
N SER A 306 7.55 23.98 -8.56
CA SER A 306 7.24 25.31 -8.05
C SER A 306 6.60 25.31 -6.67
N GLY A 307 6.70 26.45 -5.98
CA GLY A 307 6.03 26.68 -4.71
C GLY A 307 6.63 25.85 -3.59
N ILE A 308 7.84 26.21 -3.17
CA ILE A 308 8.54 25.59 -2.05
C ILE A 308 8.79 26.59 -0.94
N ARG A 309 8.47 26.23 0.31
CA ARG A 309 8.73 27.12 1.44
C ARG A 309 10.16 26.99 1.98
N SER A 310 10.68 25.78 2.14
CA SER A 310 12.02 25.58 2.68
C SER A 310 12.71 24.37 2.06
N TRP A 311 13.98 24.57 1.71
CA TRP A 311 14.88 23.52 1.26
C TRP A 311 16.11 23.45 2.16
N THR A 312 16.39 22.26 2.68
CA THR A 312 17.62 21.95 3.41
C THR A 312 18.26 20.71 2.79
N GLY A 313 19.44 20.82 2.20
CA GLY A 313 20.04 19.65 1.56
C GLY A 313 21.33 19.85 0.81
N SER A 314 21.90 18.75 0.33
CA SER A 314 23.16 18.78 -0.42
C SER A 314 23.17 17.86 -1.64
N GLY A 315 24.01 18.19 -2.62
CA GLY A 315 24.24 17.35 -3.80
C GLY A 315 23.02 17.31 -4.73
N LEU A 316 22.50 18.48 -5.12
CA LEU A 316 21.50 18.58 -6.20
C LEU A 316 22.22 18.86 -7.52
N ARG A 317 22.03 18.04 -8.55
CA ARG A 317 22.68 18.26 -9.85
C ARG A 317 21.99 19.38 -10.65
N SER A 318 20.67 19.43 -10.71
CA SER A 318 19.96 20.48 -11.46
C SER A 318 18.62 20.86 -10.83
N TRP A 319 18.34 22.16 -10.75
CA TRP A 319 17.07 22.75 -10.38
C TRP A 319 16.46 23.52 -11.55
N THR A 320 15.18 23.27 -11.83
CA THR A 320 14.33 24.06 -12.72
C THR A 320 13.03 24.40 -11.99
N GLY A 321 12.73 25.67 -11.77
CA GLY A 321 11.53 25.99 -11.00
C GLY A 321 11.33 27.43 -10.57
N SER A 322 10.25 27.68 -9.85
CA SER A 322 9.95 29.02 -9.34
C SER A 322 9.34 29.03 -7.94
N GLY A 323 9.49 30.15 -7.24
CA GLY A 323 8.85 30.37 -5.94
C GLY A 323 9.41 29.47 -4.84
N LEU A 324 10.74 29.49 -4.65
CA LEU A 324 11.39 28.92 -3.47
C LEU A 324 11.62 30.03 -2.43
N ARG A 325 11.11 29.90 -1.22
CA ARG A 325 11.29 30.95 -0.20
C ARG A 325 12.68 30.91 0.45
N SER A 326 13.21 29.74 0.77
CA SER A 326 14.52 29.61 1.41
C SER A 326 15.26 28.35 0.97
N TRP A 327 16.51 28.50 0.59
CA TRP A 327 17.47 27.43 0.33
C TRP A 327 18.58 27.45 1.38
N THR A 328 18.85 26.29 1.98
CA THR A 328 20.01 26.03 2.83
C THR A 328 20.71 24.77 2.34
N GLY A 329 21.96 24.85 1.87
CA GLY A 329 22.59 23.66 1.31
C GLY A 329 23.93 23.83 0.64
N SER A 330 24.46 22.74 0.12
CA SER A 330 25.75 22.75 -0.59
C SER A 330 25.76 21.84 -1.80
N GLY A 331 26.60 22.18 -2.79
CA GLY A 331 26.78 21.37 -3.99
C GLY A 331 25.54 21.36 -4.87
N LEU A 332 25.20 22.51 -5.43
CA LEU A 332 24.23 22.62 -6.53
C LEU A 332 24.97 22.73 -7.87
N GLY A 333 24.63 21.87 -8.83
CA GLY A 333 25.15 21.98 -10.20
C GLY A 333 24.59 23.23 -10.88
N SER A 334 23.34 23.18 -11.32
CA SER A 334 22.69 24.29 -12.03
C SER A 334 21.38 24.70 -11.40
N TRP A 335 21.14 26.02 -11.32
CA TRP A 335 19.85 26.61 -11.02
C TRP A 335 19.28 27.29 -12.26
N THR A 336 18.05 26.97 -12.63
CA THR A 336 17.24 27.71 -13.62
C THR A 336 15.90 28.07 -13.01
N GLY A 337 15.58 29.35 -12.84
CA GLY A 337 14.33 29.68 -12.18
C GLY A 337 14.11 31.13 -11.79
N SER A 338 13.01 31.38 -11.08
CA SER A 338 12.66 32.71 -10.60
C SER A 338 12.05 32.71 -9.21
N GLY A 339 12.19 33.83 -8.51
CA GLY A 339 11.57 34.03 -7.19
C GLY A 339 12.18 33.14 -6.12
N LEU A 340 13.47 33.31 -5.86
CA LEU A 340 14.13 32.75 -4.67
C LEU A 340 14.18 33.81 -3.57
N GLY A 341 13.62 33.53 -2.39
CA GLY A 341 13.67 34.45 -1.25
C GLY A 341 15.08 34.62 -0.69
N SER A 342 15.66 33.53 -0.19
CA SER A 342 17.02 33.53 0.38
C SER A 342 17.80 32.28 0.01
N TRP A 343 19.09 32.45 -0.28
CA TRP A 343 20.05 31.38 -0.46
C TRP A 343 21.09 31.42 0.66
N THR A 344 21.31 30.29 1.33
CA THR A 344 22.40 30.08 2.27
C THR A 344 23.14 28.81 1.85
N GLY A 345 24.41 28.89 1.44
CA GLY A 345 25.08 27.69 0.97
C GLY A 345 26.42 27.86 0.28
N SER A 346 26.98 26.76 -0.19
CA SER A 346 28.25 26.76 -0.91
C SER A 346 28.25 25.85 -2.14
N GLY A 347 29.08 26.19 -3.12
CA GLY A 347 29.30 25.36 -4.31
C GLY A 347 28.09 25.31 -5.24
N LEU A 348 27.76 26.44 -5.87
CA LEU A 348 26.83 26.52 -7.00
C LEU A 348 27.64 26.64 -8.30
N ARG A 349 27.49 25.75 -9.28
CA ARG A 349 28.24 25.91 -10.55
C ARG A 349 27.65 26.98 -11.45
N SER A 350 26.33 27.02 -11.63
CA SER A 350 25.68 27.99 -12.51
C SER A 350 24.31 28.41 -12.00
N TRP A 351 24.04 29.72 -12.01
CA TRP A 351 22.74 30.32 -11.78
C TRP A 351 22.22 30.98 -13.06
N THR A 352 20.99 30.66 -13.47
CA THR A 352 20.23 31.36 -14.49
C THR A 352 18.85 31.71 -13.94
N GLY A 353 18.52 32.99 -13.80
CA GLY A 353 17.22 33.34 -13.20
C GLY A 353 16.99 34.78 -12.82
N SER A 354 15.84 35.04 -12.21
CA SER A 354 15.46 36.38 -11.77
C SER A 354 14.80 36.41 -10.39
N GLY A 355 14.93 37.53 -9.69
CA GLY A 355 14.27 37.75 -8.41
C GLY A 355 14.84 36.88 -7.29
N LEU A 356 16.11 37.11 -6.95
CA LEU A 356 16.72 36.58 -5.73
C LEU A 356 16.69 37.66 -4.64
N GLY A 357 16.13 37.35 -3.47
CA GLY A 357 16.15 38.27 -2.33
C GLY A 357 17.58 38.42 -1.80
N SER A 358 18.10 37.42 -1.11
CA SER A 358 19.45 37.46 -0.52
C SER A 358 20.28 36.22 -0.86
N TRP A 359 21.58 36.42 -1.01
CA TRP A 359 22.58 35.36 -1.11
C TRP A 359 23.56 35.46 0.06
N THR A 360 23.77 34.34 0.75
CA THR A 360 24.82 34.15 1.75
C THR A 360 25.59 32.87 1.41
N GLY A 361 26.86 32.96 1.03
CA GLY A 361 27.55 31.74 0.60
C GLY A 361 28.90 31.89 -0.05
N SER A 362 29.46 30.78 -0.52
CA SER A 362 30.75 30.77 -1.21
C SER A 362 30.78 29.84 -2.42
N GLY A 363 31.63 30.15 -3.40
CA GLY A 363 31.87 29.31 -4.56
C GLY A 363 30.68 29.25 -5.52
N LEU A 364 30.44 30.36 -6.22
CA LEU A 364 29.55 30.44 -7.37
C LEU A 364 30.38 30.44 -8.67
N GLY A 365 30.14 29.50 -9.59
CA GLY A 365 30.83 29.47 -10.87
C GLY A 365 30.40 30.61 -11.78
N SER A 366 29.13 30.64 -12.17
CA SER A 366 28.56 31.71 -13.02
C SER A 366 27.19 32.17 -12.54
N TRP A 367 26.94 33.47 -12.65
CA TRP A 367 25.64 34.10 -12.48
C TRP A 367 25.15 34.70 -13.78
N THR A 368 23.94 34.37 -14.21
CA THR A 368 23.20 35.05 -15.27
C THR A 368 21.80 35.40 -14.75
N GLY A 369 21.48 36.68 -14.60
CA GLY A 369 20.18 37.01 -14.04
C GLY A 369 19.93 38.45 -13.65
N SER A 370 18.75 38.71 -13.11
CA SER A 370 18.35 40.05 -12.69
C SER A 370 17.63 40.08 -11.34
N GLY A 371 17.69 41.23 -10.67
CA GLY A 371 16.93 41.49 -9.44
C GLY A 371 17.44 40.71 -8.22
N LEU A 372 18.75 40.78 -7.95
CA LEU A 372 19.34 40.37 -6.67
C LEU A 372 19.26 41.53 -5.66
N ARG A 373 18.68 41.37 -4.47
CA ARG A 373 18.72 42.47 -3.48
C ARG A 373 20.08 42.54 -2.79
N SER A 374 20.54 41.46 -2.17
CA SER A 374 21.81 41.48 -1.42
C SER A 374 22.66 40.24 -1.67
N TRP A 375 23.98 40.47 -1.73
CA TRP A 375 24.99 39.42 -1.77
C TRP A 375 25.94 39.56 -0.58
N THR A 376 26.15 38.44 0.13
CA THR A 376 27.19 38.27 1.15
C THR A 376 27.95 36.98 0.85
N GLY A 377 29.22 37.04 0.47
CA GLY A 377 29.92 35.82 0.10
C GLY A 377 31.27 35.96 -0.56
N SER A 378 31.85 34.83 -0.96
CA SER A 378 33.16 34.81 -1.61
C SER A 378 33.24 33.84 -2.79
N GLY A 379 34.09 34.18 -3.76
CA GLY A 379 34.38 33.32 -4.91
C GLY A 379 33.22 33.26 -5.91
N ILE A 380 33.15 34.25 -6.80
CA ILE A 380 32.38 34.18 -8.05
C ILE A 380 33.35 34.06 -9.22
N GLY A 381 33.13 33.08 -10.12
CA GLY A 381 33.84 33.01 -11.39
C GLY A 381 33.44 34.16 -12.32
N SER A 382 32.16 34.21 -12.71
CA SER A 382 31.62 35.23 -13.61
C SER A 382 30.23 35.73 -13.17
N TRP A 383 29.98 37.01 -13.35
CA TRP A 383 28.69 37.65 -13.12
C TRP A 383 28.21 38.35 -14.39
N THR A 384 26.99 38.02 -14.84
CA THR A 384 26.25 38.72 -15.89
C THR A 384 24.86 39.05 -15.38
N GLY A 385 24.54 40.33 -15.17
CA GLY A 385 23.22 40.65 -14.65
C GLY A 385 22.92 42.10 -14.33
N SER A 386 21.71 42.36 -13.87
CA SER A 386 21.25 43.71 -13.54
C SER A 386 20.46 43.79 -12.24
N GLY A 387 20.45 44.98 -11.64
CA GLY A 387 19.61 45.29 -10.48
C GLY A 387 20.10 44.70 -9.16
N LEU A 388 21.41 44.59 -8.95
CA LEU A 388 21.99 44.26 -7.64
C LEU A 388 21.93 45.47 -6.70
N ARG A 389 21.30 45.38 -5.52
CA ARG A 389 21.35 46.53 -4.58
C ARG A 389 22.66 46.59 -3.81
N SER A 390 23.05 45.53 -3.11
CA SER A 390 24.24 45.56 -2.25
C SER A 390 25.11 44.33 -2.41
N TRP A 391 26.42 44.56 -2.49
CA TRP A 391 27.45 43.53 -2.51
C TRP A 391 28.38 43.65 -1.31
N THR A 392 28.57 42.54 -0.58
CA THR A 392 29.60 42.37 0.44
C THR A 392 30.35 41.06 0.17
N GLY A 393 31.63 41.10 -0.18
CA GLY A 393 32.32 39.85 -0.51
C GLY A 393 33.70 39.98 -1.11
N SER A 394 34.30 38.84 -1.46
CA SER A 394 35.64 38.81 -2.04
C SER A 394 35.77 37.80 -3.19
N GLY A 395 36.70 38.07 -4.10
CA GLY A 395 37.05 37.16 -5.20
C GLY A 395 35.97 37.07 -6.27
N ILE A 396 35.95 38.02 -7.20
CA ILE A 396 35.19 37.92 -8.45
C ILE A 396 36.16 37.86 -9.63
N GLY A 397 36.00 36.87 -10.50
CA GLY A 397 36.71 36.81 -11.78
C GLY A 397 36.27 37.93 -12.72
N SER A 398 35.04 37.87 -13.22
CA SER A 398 34.50 38.88 -14.14
C SER A 398 33.13 39.39 -13.74
N TRP A 399 32.93 40.70 -13.91
CA TRP A 399 31.64 41.35 -13.71
C TRP A 399 31.18 42.05 -14.98
N THR A 400 29.98 41.70 -15.45
CA THR A 400 29.24 42.39 -16.52
C THR A 400 27.85 42.73 -16.01
N GLY A 401 27.51 44.00 -15.85
CA GLY A 401 26.18 44.31 -15.33
C GLY A 401 25.86 45.77 -15.08
N SER A 402 24.62 46.04 -14.71
CA SER A 402 24.13 47.40 -14.46
C SER A 402 23.29 47.51 -13.20
N GLY A 403 23.24 48.71 -12.63
CA GLY A 403 22.38 49.03 -11.49
C GLY A 403 22.86 48.50 -10.15
N LEU A 404 24.18 48.34 -9.97
CA LEU A 404 24.79 48.05 -8.67
C LEU A 404 24.74 49.29 -7.75
N ARG A 405 24.09 49.26 -6.58
CA ARG A 405 24.09 50.46 -5.70
C ARG A 405 25.33 50.55 -4.82
N SER A 406 25.70 49.50 -4.10
CA SER A 406 26.83 49.54 -3.17
C SER A 406 27.72 48.30 -3.28
N TRP A 407 29.03 48.51 -3.21
CA TRP A 407 30.03 47.46 -3.19
C TRP A 407 30.98 47.62 -2.00
N THR A 408 31.14 46.55 -1.24
CA THR A 408 32.18 46.38 -0.22
C THR A 408 32.91 45.06 -0.46
N GLY A 409 34.18 45.10 -0.85
CA GLY A 409 34.87 43.85 -1.19
C GLY A 409 36.24 43.97 -1.83
N SER A 410 36.93 42.83 -1.95
CA SER A 410 38.28 42.76 -2.52
C SER A 410 38.41 41.69 -3.62
N GLY A 411 39.41 41.84 -4.48
CA GLY A 411 39.78 40.81 -5.47
C GLY A 411 38.82 40.70 -6.65
N LEU A 412 38.40 41.84 -7.22
CA LEU A 412 37.66 41.90 -8.48
C LEU A 412 38.65 41.99 -9.66
N ARG A 413 38.72 40.99 -10.55
CA ARG A 413 39.69 41.07 -11.67
C ARG A 413 39.23 42.00 -12.79
N SER A 414 37.97 41.93 -13.22
CA SER A 414 37.46 42.74 -14.33
C SER A 414 36.05 43.25 -14.10
N TRP A 415 35.81 44.53 -14.42
CA TRP A 415 34.51 45.18 -14.34
C TRP A 415 34.10 45.78 -15.69
N THR A 416 32.90 45.42 -16.15
CA THR A 416 32.16 46.08 -17.23
C THR A 416 30.76 46.43 -16.74
N GLY A 417 30.41 47.71 -16.64
CA GLY A 417 29.08 48.05 -16.12
C GLY A 417 28.80 49.51 -15.84
N SER A 418 27.55 49.79 -15.44
CA SER A 418 27.08 51.15 -15.17
C SER A 418 26.20 51.26 -13.92
N GLY A 419 26.13 52.47 -13.37
CA GLY A 419 25.22 52.81 -12.27
C GLY A 419 25.72 52.49 -10.86
N LEU A 420 27.05 52.37 -10.67
CA LEU A 420 27.69 52.14 -9.38
C LEU A 420 27.69 53.40 -8.49
N ARG A 421 26.94 53.38 -7.37
CA ARG A 421 26.85 54.58 -6.50
C ARG A 421 27.96 54.66 -5.44
N SER A 422 28.35 53.54 -4.84
CA SER A 422 29.35 53.51 -3.77
C SER A 422 30.27 52.28 -3.90
N TRP A 423 31.58 52.53 -3.79
CA TRP A 423 32.62 51.52 -3.86
C TRP A 423 33.59 51.64 -2.68
N THR A 424 33.79 50.53 -1.97
CA THR A 424 34.86 50.33 -0.98
C THR A 424 35.54 49.01 -1.28
N GLY A 425 36.81 49.05 -1.71
CA GLY A 425 37.50 47.81 -2.08
C GLY A 425 38.92 47.95 -2.57
N SER A 426 39.58 46.80 -2.74
CA SER A 426 40.97 46.67 -3.20
C SER A 426 41.13 45.55 -4.24
N GLY A 427 42.20 45.61 -5.03
CA GLY A 427 42.55 44.55 -5.99
C GLY A 427 41.76 44.55 -7.32
N LEU A 428 41.28 45.71 -7.75
CA LEU A 428 40.67 45.93 -9.07
C LEU A 428 41.77 45.96 -10.15
N ARG A 429 41.70 45.09 -11.18
CA ARG A 429 42.72 45.08 -12.27
C ARG A 429 42.26 45.80 -13.55
N SER A 430 41.00 45.67 -13.95
CA SER A 430 40.47 46.39 -15.12
C SER A 430 39.05 46.92 -14.90
N TRP A 431 38.80 48.13 -15.39
CA TRP A 431 37.53 48.84 -15.25
C TRP A 431 37.09 49.45 -16.58
N THR A 432 35.86 49.13 -16.99
CA THR A 432 35.16 49.78 -18.11
C THR A 432 33.74 50.12 -17.66
N GLY A 433 33.38 51.40 -17.53
CA GLY A 433 32.06 51.74 -17.03
C GLY A 433 31.78 53.22 -16.84
N SER A 434 30.50 53.57 -16.75
CA SER A 434 30.00 54.93 -16.58
C SER A 434 29.16 55.10 -15.30
N GLY A 435 29.24 56.28 -14.68
CA GLY A 435 28.41 56.65 -13.51
C GLY A 435 28.92 56.16 -12.15
N LEU A 436 30.23 56.27 -11.89
CA LEU A 436 30.84 56.07 -10.57
C LEU A 436 30.56 57.28 -9.66
N GLY A 437 29.83 57.07 -8.57
CA GLY A 437 29.47 58.13 -7.61
C GLY A 437 30.57 58.45 -6.61
N ARG A 438 30.72 57.62 -5.56
CA ARG A 438 31.78 57.75 -4.53
C ARG A 438 32.69 56.52 -4.53
N CYS A 439 34.00 56.74 -4.61
CA CYS A 439 35.02 55.70 -4.61
C CYS A 439 35.99 55.91 -3.43
N GLN A 440 36.13 54.89 -2.56
CA GLN A 440 37.23 54.78 -1.61
C GLN A 440 38.03 53.52 -1.96
N THR A 441 39.11 53.71 -2.72
CA THR A 441 40.13 52.69 -2.97
C THR A 441 41.16 52.70 -1.86
N LEU A 442 41.26 51.61 -1.10
CA LEU A 442 42.38 51.38 -0.19
C LEU A 442 43.54 50.82 -1.02
N HIS A 443 44.52 51.68 -1.33
CA HIS A 443 45.81 51.23 -1.87
C HIS A 443 46.62 50.61 -0.73
N SER A 444 46.74 49.28 -0.74
CA SER A 444 47.87 48.61 -0.10
C SER A 444 48.92 48.40 -1.19
N GLY A 445 50.06 49.08 -1.04
CA GLY A 445 51.21 49.02 -1.94
C GLY A 445 51.82 47.64 -2.07
#